data_AF-A0A0Q4U7Q2-F1
#
_entry.id   AF-A0A0Q4U7Q2-F1
#
_cell.length_a   1.000
_cell.length_b   1.000
_cell.length_c   1.000
_cell.angle_alpha   90.00
_cell.angle_beta   90.00
_cell.angle_gamma   90.00
#
_symmetry.space_group_name_H-M   'P 1'
#
loop_
_entity.id
_entity.type
_entity.pdbx_description
1 polymer ?
#
loop_
_entity_poly.entity_id
_entity_poly.type
_entity_poly.pdbx_seq_one_letter_code
_entity_poly.pdbx_strand_id
1 'polypeptide(L)' 'MGEFVDKVKGAINDLVGDAKQEVGTRTDNPDLAADGAAQQATGKGQKLKGGIKGALGDKI' A
#
# COMPACT_ATOMS: atom_id res chain seq x y z
N MET A 1 11.94 2.18 -17.21
CA MET A 1 12.33 1.38 -16.03
C MET A 1 11.58 1.77 -14.74
N GLY A 2 10.49 2.56 -14.78
CA GLY A 2 9.77 2.99 -13.57
C GLY A 2 8.72 1.98 -13.06
N GLU A 3 7.88 1.47 -13.96
CA GLU A 3 6.68 0.71 -13.57
C GLU A 3 6.97 -0.62 -12.84
N PHE A 4 8.06 -1.31 -13.20
CA PHE A 4 8.45 -2.55 -12.52
C PHE A 4 8.92 -2.29 -11.07
N VAL A 5 9.73 -1.23 -10.89
CA VAL A 5 10.22 -0.82 -9.55
C VAL A 5 9.06 -0.34 -8.69
N ASP A 6 8.12 0.42 -9.27
CA ASP A 6 6.93 0.90 -8.56
C ASP A 6 5.97 -0.23 -8.19
N LYS A 7 5.77 -1.23 -9.06
CA LYS A 7 5.01 -2.44 -8.74
C LYS A 7 5.66 -3.23 -7.61
N VAL A 8 6.98 -3.42 -7.63
CA VAL A 8 7.72 -4.12 -6.58
C VAL A 8 7.62 -3.36 -5.25
N LYS A 9 7.83 -2.04 -5.24
CA LYS A 9 7.63 -1.21 -4.05
C LYS A 9 6.20 -1.29 -3.52
N GLY A 10 5.22 -1.28 -4.42
CA GLY A 10 3.81 -1.42 -4.07
C GLY A 10 3.48 -2.78 -3.45
N ALA A 11 4.11 -3.86 -3.91
CA ALA A 11 3.95 -5.20 -3.35
C ALA A 11 4.64 -5.32 -1.98
N ILE A 12 5.84 -4.74 -1.83
CA ILE A 12 6.55 -4.72 -0.54
C ILE A 12 5.76 -3.93 0.51
N ASN A 13 5.20 -2.76 0.16
CA ASN A 13 4.39 -1.98 1.09
C ASN A 13 3.09 -2.68 1.50
N ASP A 14 2.40 -3.35 0.57
CA ASP A 14 1.21 -4.14 0.91
C ASP A 14 1.60 -5.30 1.86
N LEU A 15 2.71 -6.00 1.56
CA LEU A 15 3.20 -7.10 2.39
C LEU A 15 3.64 -6.64 3.79
N VAL A 16 4.30 -5.49 3.92
CA VAL A 16 4.67 -4.90 5.21
C VAL A 16 3.43 -4.44 5.99
N GLY A 17 2.44 -3.87 5.31
CA GLY A 17 1.16 -3.48 5.91
C GLY A 17 0.39 -4.68 6.45
N ASP A 18 0.24 -5.73 5.63
CA ASP A 18 -0.37 -7.01 6.05
C ASP A 18 0.40 -7.63 7.22
N ALA A 19 1.74 -7.66 7.15
CA ALA A 19 2.57 -8.21 8.21
C ALA A 19 2.42 -7.42 9.53
N LYS A 20 2.39 -6.09 9.50
CA LYS A 20 2.12 -5.26 10.69
C LYS A 20 0.74 -5.51 11.25
N GLN A 21 -0.26 -5.66 10.38
CA GLN A 21 -1.63 -5.95 10.80
C GLN A 21 -1.71 -7.32 11.48
N GLU A 22 -1.16 -8.36 10.85
CA GLU A 22 -1.15 -9.73 11.38
C GLU A 22 -0.34 -9.85 12.67
N VAL A 23 0.85 -9.24 12.73
CA VAL A 23 1.68 -9.22 13.94
C VAL A 23 1.00 -8.41 15.05
N GLY A 24 0.36 -7.29 14.71
CA GLY A 24 -0.39 -6.46 15.66
C GLY A 24 -1.55 -7.22 16.27
N THR A 25 -2.35 -7.91 15.45
CA THR A 25 -3.44 -8.77 15.91
C THR A 25 -2.93 -9.96 16.73
N ARG A 26 -1.83 -10.61 16.33
CA ARG A 26 -1.26 -11.75 17.09
C ARG A 26 -0.62 -11.34 18.42
N THR A 27 -0.11 -10.12 18.54
CA THR A 27 0.60 -9.64 19.73
C THR A 27 -0.32 -8.80 20.64
N ASP A 28 -1.64 -8.78 20.38
CA ASP A 28 -2.60 -7.90 21.08
C ASP A 28 -2.15 -6.43 21.11
N ASN A 29 -1.53 -5.98 20.03
CA ASN A 29 -1.06 -4.60 19.86
C ASN A 29 -1.99 -3.85 18.88
N PRO A 30 -3.04 -3.17 19.39
CA PRO A 30 -4.02 -2.47 18.55
C PRO A 30 -3.40 -1.31 17.77
N ASP A 31 -2.37 -0.64 18.31
CA ASP A 31 -1.66 0.43 17.60
C ASP A 31 -0.95 -0.09 16.35
N LEU A 32 -0.27 -1.24 16.45
CA LEU A 32 0.43 -1.84 15.31
C LEU A 32 -0.54 -2.29 14.21
N ALA A 33 -1.69 -2.85 14.61
CA ALA A 33 -2.73 -3.26 13.68
C ALA A 33 -3.39 -2.05 12.99
N ALA A 34 -3.66 -0.98 13.74
CA ALA A 34 -4.21 0.26 13.22
C ALA A 34 -3.24 0.96 12.25
N ASP A 35 -1.94 1.00 12.58
CA ASP A 35 -0.90 1.57 11.71
C ASP A 35 -0.79 0.78 10.39
N GLY A 36 -0.81 -0.55 10.45
CA GLY A 36 -0.83 -1.42 9.27
C GLY A 36 -2.04 -1.17 8.37
N ALA A 37 -3.25 -1.09 8.96
CA ALA A 37 -4.49 -0.81 8.22
C ALA A 37 -4.50 0.60 7.62
N ALA A 38 -4.01 1.60 8.35
CA ALA A 38 -3.89 2.98 7.87
C ALA A 38 -2.87 3.10 6.71
N GLN A 39 -1.74 2.39 6.80
CA GLN A 39 -0.73 2.32 5.74
C GLN A 39 -1.29 1.66 4.48
N GLN A 40 -2.05 0.57 4.60
CA GLN A 40 -2.73 -0.04 3.46
C GLN A 40 -3.75 0.89 2.82
N ALA A 41 -4.60 1.54 3.62
CA ALA A 41 -5.61 2.46 3.11
C ALA A 41 -4.97 3.61 2.33
N THR A 42 -3.89 4.19 2.88
CA THR A 42 -3.12 5.24 2.21
C THR A 42 -2.46 4.73 0.93
N GLY A 43 -1.81 3.56 0.98
CA GLY A 43 -1.16 2.95 -0.18
C GLY A 43 -2.14 2.63 -1.31
N LYS A 44 -3.30 2.06 -0.99
CA LYS A 44 -4.38 1.80 -1.95
C LYS A 44 -4.94 3.09 -2.54
N GLY A 45 -5.16 4.13 -1.72
CA GLY A 45 -5.61 5.44 -2.20
C GLY A 45 -4.61 6.09 -3.16
N GLN A 46 -3.30 5.99 -2.87
CA GLN A 46 -2.24 6.47 -3.76
C GLN A 46 -2.15 5.67 -5.05
N LYS A 47 -2.24 4.33 -5.00
CA LYS A 47 -2.31 3.48 -6.20
C LYS A 47 -3.51 3.82 -7.07
N LEU A 48 -4.68 4.05 -6.46
CA LEU A 48 -5.90 4.43 -7.19
C LEU A 48 -5.72 5.79 -7.88
N LYS A 49 -5.24 6.80 -7.14
CA LYS A 49 -4.98 8.14 -7.68
C LYS A 49 -3.90 8.14 -8.76
N GLY A 50 -2.83 7.36 -8.55
CA GLY A 50 -1.76 7.16 -9.53
C GLY A 50 -2.26 6.43 -10.78
N GLY A 51 -3.10 5.42 -10.63
CA GLY A 51 -3.73 4.70 -11.73
C GLY A 51 -4.67 5.59 -12.55
N ILE A 52 -5.48 6.42 -11.89
CA ILE A 52 -6.34 7.42 -12.57
C ILE A 52 -5.48 8.45 -13.32
N LYS A 53 -4.42 8.97 -12.68
CA LYS A 53 -3.52 9.94 -13.32
C LYS A 53 -2.74 9.33 -14.48
N GLY A 54 -2.30 8.08 -14.36
CA GLY A 54 -1.64 7.33 -15.43
C GLY A 54 -2.60 7.10 -16.60
N ALA A 55 -3.81 6.60 -16.34
CA ALA A 55 -4.80 6.33 -17.38
C ALA A 55 -5.29 7.58 -18.14
N LEU A 56 -5.29 8.75 -17.48
CA LEU A 56 -5.64 10.03 -18.10
C LEU A 56 -4.44 10.71 -18.78
N GLY A 57 -3.25 10.61 -18.19
CA GLY A 57 -2.02 11.23 -18.71
C GLY A 57 -1.39 10.47 -19.88
N ASP A 58 -1.66 9.16 -20.00
CA ASP A 58 -1.18 8.31 -21.10
C ASP A 58 -2.07 8.42 -22.36
N LYS A 59 -3.24 9.08 -22.25
CA LYS A 59 -4.21 9.28 -23.35
C LYS A 59 -4.14 10.67 -24.01
N ILE A 60 -3.11 11.48 -23.73
CA ILE A 60 -2.87 12.78 -24.36
C ILE A 60 -1.57 12.74 -25.16
#